data_AF-A0A9X7XQH5-F1
#
_entry.id   AF-A0A9X7XQH5-F1
#
_cell.length_a   1.000
_cell.length_b   1.000
_cell.length_c   1.000
_cell.angle_alpha   90.00
_cell.angle_beta   90.00
_cell.angle_gamma   90.00
#
_symmetry.space_group_name_H-M   'P 1'
#
loop_
_entity.id
_entity.type
_entity.pdbx_description
1 polymer ?
#
loop_
_entity_poly.entity_id
_entity_poly.type
_entity_poly.pdbx_seq_one_letter_code
_entity_poly.pdbx_strand_id
1 'polypeptide(L)'
;MRKFLLVLFLLVCPLTAFAQEETALPLEQLILQQHFTQKELERTLTLLKDEESRTYRDIAQIDLDLQRQKLVIEAMQRHAGEVARAYYMGERVNLLTLLLNAENFNQFLLMFEFYQLLYEHDMNRLQAYHAERTKLAVMQTDKQDRLALLQDLRKKYEQQLAEMLAIQAEKEKNVQKLDDPTAVEALMDHLIDDWEKRGLPAFQTFFGMLAKVMVQVPELATPDRIQSDGFFNHTLTIKQSDFNQFLMQKDELFKQSRFSFEDNKLIVEGTYDHMELRLVGSYELVSPTQLKFHISELYFDGFALPQATVDEMEKAYDLGFYPELISPNIQVQGISLQNEELKLQLKLNLPFGFGKK
;
A
#
# COMPACT_ATOMS: atom_id res chain seq x y z
N MET A 1 -28.91 -82.76 4.82
CA MET A 1 -29.25 -81.87 3.68
C MET A 1 -28.33 -80.65 3.79
N ARG A 2 -27.38 -80.48 2.86
CA ARG A 2 -27.32 -79.36 1.87
C ARG A 2 -27.51 -77.97 2.51
N LYS A 3 -26.73 -76.93 2.26
CA LYS A 3 -25.48 -76.57 1.54
C LYS A 3 -25.38 -75.02 1.72
N PHE A 4 -24.21 -74.45 1.43
CA PHE A 4 -23.86 -73.00 1.32
C PHE A 4 -23.54 -72.27 2.63
N LEU A 5 -22.30 -71.88 2.95
CA LEU A 5 -21.23 -71.20 2.20
C LEU A 5 -21.62 -69.76 1.80
N LEU A 6 -21.22 -68.79 2.62
CA LEU A 6 -20.67 -67.54 2.11
C LEU A 6 -19.69 -66.93 3.13
N VAL A 7 -18.42 -67.08 2.78
CA VAL A 7 -17.27 -66.33 3.28
C VAL A 7 -17.39 -64.91 2.73
N LEU A 8 -17.30 -63.89 3.57
CA LEU A 8 -16.75 -62.60 3.14
C LEU A 8 -15.79 -62.08 4.20
N PHE A 9 -14.52 -62.21 3.81
CA PHE A 9 -13.33 -61.61 4.36
C PHE A 9 -13.47 -60.08 4.32
N LEU A 10 -13.36 -59.40 5.46
CA LEU A 10 -13.04 -57.97 5.51
C LEU A 10 -11.89 -57.79 6.50
N LEU A 11 -10.69 -57.88 5.93
CA LEU A 11 -9.41 -57.59 6.54
C LEU A 11 -9.06 -56.13 6.19
N VAL A 12 -8.42 -55.44 7.13
CA VAL A 12 -7.58 -54.24 6.97
C VAL A 12 -8.28 -52.88 6.82
N CYS A 13 -8.29 -52.12 7.92
CA CYS A 13 -7.41 -50.96 8.06
C CYS A 13 -7.48 -50.44 9.50
N PRO A 14 -6.44 -50.60 10.34
CA PRO A 14 -6.30 -49.70 11.48
C PRO A 14 -6.06 -48.32 10.90
N LEU A 15 -7.02 -47.40 11.09
CA LEU A 15 -6.80 -45.97 10.96
C LEU A 15 -5.79 -45.58 12.04
N THR A 16 -4.51 -45.75 11.74
CA THR A 16 -3.44 -44.98 12.37
C THR A 16 -3.66 -43.54 11.94
N ALA A 17 -4.47 -42.83 12.72
CA ALA A 17 -4.44 -41.39 12.75
C ALA A 17 -3.02 -41.00 13.17
N PHE A 18 -2.18 -40.67 12.19
CA PHE A 18 -1.03 -39.83 12.44
C PHE A 18 -1.58 -38.48 12.89
N ALA A 19 -1.78 -38.35 14.21
CA ALA A 19 -1.73 -37.05 14.85
C ALA A 19 -0.31 -36.55 14.59
N GLN A 20 -0.20 -35.61 13.66
CA GLN A 20 1.00 -34.83 13.45
C GLN A 20 1.17 -34.03 14.73
N GLU A 21 2.05 -34.49 15.63
CA GLU A 21 2.53 -33.68 16.74
C GLU A 21 3.14 -32.42 16.11
N GLU A 22 2.40 -31.31 16.14
CA GLU A 22 3.00 -29.98 16.15
C GLU A 22 3.96 -30.00 17.34
N THR A 23 5.24 -30.20 17.07
CA THR A 23 6.29 -30.10 18.07
C THR A 23 6.19 -28.72 18.70
N ALA A 24 5.60 -28.67 19.89
CA ALA A 24 5.53 -27.47 20.69
C ALA A 24 6.97 -26.93 20.84
N LEU A 25 7.15 -25.64 20.55
CA LEU A 25 8.44 -24.97 20.70
C LEU A 25 8.98 -25.23 22.12
N PRO A 26 10.29 -25.46 22.28
CA PRO A 26 10.93 -25.47 23.59
C PRO A 26 10.52 -24.23 24.38
N LEU A 27 10.30 -24.38 25.70
CA LEU A 27 9.78 -23.31 26.55
C LEU A 27 10.67 -22.06 26.47
N GLU A 28 11.99 -22.24 26.39
CA GLU A 28 12.97 -21.18 26.24
C GLU A 28 12.77 -20.42 24.92
N GLN A 29 12.59 -21.14 23.81
CA GLN A 29 12.38 -20.54 22.48
C GLN A 29 11.03 -19.80 22.41
N LEU A 30 10.00 -20.32 23.07
CA LEU A 30 8.71 -19.63 23.19
C LEU A 30 8.85 -18.30 23.95
N ILE A 31 9.61 -18.28 25.05
CA ILE A 31 9.85 -17.05 25.84
C ILE A 31 10.65 -16.04 25.01
N LEU A 32 11.68 -16.48 24.28
CA LEU A 32 12.45 -15.62 23.37
C LEU A 32 11.56 -15.02 22.28
N GLN A 33 10.72 -15.84 21.64
CA GLN A 33 9.74 -15.37 20.65
C GLN A 33 8.77 -14.35 21.26
N GLN A 34 8.22 -14.62 22.45
CA GLN A 34 7.31 -13.71 23.14
C GLN A 34 8.01 -12.39 23.52
N HIS A 35 9.25 -12.45 23.98
CA HIS A 35 10.02 -11.25 24.30
C HIS A 35 10.31 -10.41 23.06
N PHE A 36 10.73 -11.06 21.98
CA PHE A 36 10.98 -10.43 20.69
C PHE A 36 9.73 -9.74 20.14
N THR A 37 8.60 -10.46 20.10
CA THR A 37 7.31 -9.91 19.68
C THR A 37 6.88 -8.74 20.56
N GLN A 38 7.04 -8.83 21.88
CA GLN A 38 6.72 -7.73 22.80
C GLN A 38 7.55 -6.48 22.48
N LYS A 39 8.86 -6.63 22.24
CA LYS A 39 9.77 -5.51 21.97
C LYS A 39 9.50 -4.85 20.61
N GLU A 40 9.19 -5.64 19.59
CA GLU A 40 8.78 -5.11 18.30
C GLU A 40 7.41 -4.41 18.35
N LEU A 41 6.48 -4.90 19.17
CA LEU A 41 5.22 -4.18 19.42
C LEU A 41 5.46 -2.84 20.16
N GLU A 42 6.35 -2.79 21.14
CA GLU A 42 6.73 -1.54 21.82
C GLU A 42 7.33 -0.51 20.83
N ARG A 43 8.21 -0.97 19.92
CA ARG A 43 8.79 -0.14 18.86
C ARG A 43 7.72 0.39 17.91
N THR A 44 6.86 -0.48 17.39
CA THR A 44 5.81 -0.10 16.42
C THR A 44 4.75 0.80 17.05
N LEU A 45 4.39 0.62 18.33
CA LEU A 45 3.53 1.54 19.09
C LEU A 45 4.13 2.93 19.19
N THR A 46 5.45 3.04 19.35
CA THR A 46 6.16 4.32 19.39
C THR A 46 6.09 5.01 18.03
N LEU A 47 6.34 4.28 16.94
CA LEU A 47 6.20 4.81 15.58
C LEU A 47 4.77 5.28 15.28
N LEU A 48 3.77 4.51 15.73
CA LEU A 48 2.38 4.83 15.52
C LEU A 48 1.97 6.09 16.30
N LYS A 49 2.49 6.30 17.51
CA LYS A 49 2.29 7.52 18.29
C LYS A 49 2.95 8.74 17.64
N ASP A 50 4.10 8.56 17.02
CA ASP A 50 4.77 9.59 16.24
C ASP A 50 3.97 9.93 14.98
N GLU A 51 3.40 8.94 14.28
CA GLU A 51 2.49 9.13 13.15
C GLU A 51 1.22 9.88 13.59
N GLU A 52 0.60 9.49 14.71
CA GLU A 52 -0.55 10.21 15.30
C GLU A 52 -0.21 11.69 15.56
N SER A 53 0.94 11.95 16.17
CA SER A 53 1.43 13.29 16.50
C SER A 53 1.73 14.14 15.26
N ARG A 54 2.18 13.52 14.17
CA ARG A 54 2.34 14.19 12.87
C ARG A 54 0.96 14.51 12.27
N THR A 55 0.03 13.57 12.26
CA THR A 55 -1.32 13.78 11.73
C THR A 55 -2.07 14.89 12.48
N TYR A 56 -1.93 15.03 13.80
CA TYR A 56 -2.49 16.20 14.52
C TYR A 56 -1.93 17.53 14.03
N ARG A 57 -0.61 17.59 13.82
CA ARG A 57 0.05 18.83 13.35
C ARG A 57 -0.43 19.19 11.95
N ASP A 58 -0.58 18.20 11.08
CA ASP A 58 -1.10 18.42 9.72
C ASP A 58 -2.56 18.92 9.76
N ILE A 59 -3.41 18.32 10.59
CA ILE A 59 -4.80 18.77 10.78
C ILE A 59 -4.83 20.22 11.29
N ALA A 60 -3.99 20.57 12.27
CA ALA A 60 -3.90 21.92 12.80
C ALA A 60 -3.45 22.93 11.73
N GLN A 61 -2.49 22.54 10.88
CA GLN A 61 -2.04 23.37 9.76
C GLN A 61 -3.16 23.58 8.73
N ILE A 62 -3.88 22.52 8.36
CA ILE A 62 -5.02 22.60 7.44
C ILE A 62 -6.12 23.50 8.02
N ASP A 63 -6.35 23.46 9.33
CA ASP A 63 -7.31 24.34 9.97
C ASP A 63 -6.96 25.83 9.85
N LEU A 64 -5.68 26.17 10.01
CA LEU A 64 -5.20 27.53 9.78
C LEU A 64 -5.37 27.95 8.31
N ASP A 65 -5.04 27.06 7.38
CA ASP A 65 -5.14 27.34 5.95
C ASP A 65 -6.61 27.43 5.49
N LEU A 66 -7.50 26.62 6.04
CA LEU A 66 -8.94 26.72 5.85
C LEU A 66 -9.49 28.07 6.34
N GLN A 67 -9.03 28.57 7.50
CA GLN A 67 -9.44 29.89 8.00
C GLN A 67 -8.99 31.01 7.07
N ARG A 68 -7.73 30.98 6.62
CA ARG A 68 -7.20 31.96 5.64
C ARG A 68 -7.98 31.91 4.34
N GLN A 69 -8.24 30.71 3.82
CA GLN A 69 -8.99 30.49 2.58
C GLN A 69 -10.42 31.04 2.67
N LYS A 70 -11.10 30.85 3.81
CA LYS A 70 -12.43 31.43 4.06
C LYS A 70 -12.42 32.95 4.03
N LEU A 71 -11.41 33.59 4.63
CA LEU A 71 -11.27 35.05 4.61
C LEU A 71 -11.04 35.60 3.20
N VAL A 72 -10.26 34.89 2.36
CA VAL A 72 -10.07 35.24 0.95
C VAL A 72 -11.41 35.19 0.20
N ILE A 73 -12.14 34.08 0.34
CA ILE A 73 -13.45 33.91 -0.31
C ILE A 73 -14.44 34.98 0.16
N GLU A 74 -14.48 35.27 1.46
CA GLU A 74 -15.34 36.31 2.02
C GLU A 74 -14.99 37.71 1.49
N ALA A 75 -13.70 38.03 1.36
CA ALA A 75 -13.26 39.28 0.75
C ALA A 75 -13.68 39.38 -0.73
N MET A 76 -13.55 38.28 -1.49
CA MET A 76 -14.02 38.21 -2.88
C MET A 76 -15.54 38.41 -2.99
N GLN A 77 -16.32 37.80 -2.08
CA GLN A 77 -17.77 37.96 -2.03
C GLN A 77 -18.17 39.39 -1.69
N ARG A 78 -17.51 40.02 -0.71
CA ARG A 78 -17.76 41.43 -0.35
C ARG A 78 -17.48 42.35 -1.54
N HIS A 79 -16.33 42.20 -2.18
CA HIS A 79 -15.96 42.98 -3.36
C HIS A 79 -16.95 42.77 -4.52
N ALA A 80 -17.33 41.53 -4.81
CA ALA A 80 -18.34 41.24 -5.83
C ALA A 80 -19.71 41.87 -5.48
N GLY A 81 -20.11 41.85 -4.21
CA GLY A 81 -21.34 42.47 -3.73
C GLY A 81 -21.33 44.00 -3.86
N GLU A 82 -20.21 44.66 -3.57
CA GLU A 82 -20.02 46.10 -3.78
C GLU A 82 -20.15 46.47 -5.26
N VAL A 83 -19.53 45.70 -6.15
CA VAL A 83 -19.63 45.91 -7.60
C VAL A 83 -21.08 45.73 -8.07
N ALA A 84 -21.76 44.64 -7.67
CA ALA A 84 -23.14 44.40 -8.03
C ALA A 84 -24.09 45.49 -7.51
N ARG A 85 -23.88 45.97 -6.28
CA ARG A 85 -24.64 47.09 -5.71
C ARG A 85 -24.42 48.38 -6.50
N ALA A 86 -23.20 48.70 -6.89
CA ALA A 86 -22.91 49.90 -7.68
C ALA A 86 -23.62 49.89 -9.06
N TYR A 87 -23.72 48.71 -9.70
CA TYR A 87 -24.55 48.54 -10.90
C TYR A 87 -26.04 48.71 -10.61
N TYR A 88 -26.54 48.16 -9.50
CA TYR A 88 -27.96 48.27 -9.14
C TYR A 88 -28.40 49.69 -8.77
N MET A 89 -27.58 50.41 -8.00
CA MET A 89 -27.88 51.77 -7.53
C MET A 89 -27.66 52.84 -8.63
N GLY A 90 -27.19 52.45 -9.81
CA GLY A 90 -26.92 53.38 -10.92
C GLY A 90 -25.68 54.25 -10.72
N GLU A 91 -24.85 53.96 -9.72
CA GLU A 91 -23.53 54.59 -9.52
C GLU A 91 -22.55 54.22 -10.65
N ARG A 92 -22.84 53.12 -11.36
CA ARG A 92 -22.23 52.76 -12.64
C ARG A 92 -23.28 52.80 -13.73
N VAL A 93 -22.95 53.45 -14.86
CA VAL A 93 -23.83 53.49 -16.02
C VAL A 93 -24.01 52.06 -16.55
N ASN A 94 -25.26 51.69 -16.82
CA ASN A 94 -25.56 50.40 -17.45
C ASN A 94 -24.84 50.33 -18.80
N LEU A 95 -23.98 49.32 -18.96
CA LEU A 95 -23.10 49.17 -20.12
C LEU A 95 -23.88 49.05 -21.43
N LEU A 96 -25.08 48.46 -21.37
CA LEU A 96 -26.00 48.40 -22.50
C LEU A 96 -26.53 49.79 -22.87
N THR A 97 -26.82 50.62 -21.88
CA THR A 97 -27.24 52.02 -22.10
C THR A 97 -26.09 52.86 -22.66
N LEU A 98 -24.86 52.60 -22.23
CA LEU A 98 -23.64 53.17 -22.81
C LEU A 98 -23.55 52.81 -24.31
N LEU A 99 -23.66 51.54 -24.70
CA LEU A 99 -23.59 51.11 -26.11
C LEU A 99 -24.71 51.69 -26.98
N LEU A 100 -25.93 51.80 -26.45
CA LEU A 100 -27.10 52.33 -27.17
C LEU A 100 -27.07 53.86 -27.31
N ASN A 101 -26.26 54.57 -26.52
CA ASN A 101 -26.13 56.03 -26.56
C ASN A 101 -24.93 56.51 -27.41
N ALA A 102 -24.28 55.63 -28.18
CA ALA A 102 -23.17 56.02 -29.04
C ALA A 102 -23.65 56.93 -30.19
N GLU A 103 -23.03 58.10 -30.37
CA GLU A 103 -23.43 59.10 -31.37
C GLU A 103 -22.92 58.78 -32.78
N ASN A 104 -21.88 57.95 -32.89
CA ASN A 104 -21.30 57.53 -34.16
C ASN A 104 -20.61 56.16 -34.07
N PHE A 105 -20.27 55.58 -35.23
CA PHE A 105 -19.69 54.24 -35.32
C PHE A 105 -18.33 54.10 -34.60
N ASN A 106 -17.49 55.14 -34.63
CA ASN A 106 -16.20 55.11 -33.92
C ASN A 106 -16.39 55.09 -32.41
N GLN A 107 -17.36 55.85 -31.89
CA GLN A 107 -17.73 55.82 -30.47
C GLN A 107 -18.30 54.46 -30.07
N PHE A 108 -19.12 53.84 -30.92
CA PHE A 108 -19.62 52.48 -30.69
C PHE A 108 -18.47 51.46 -30.58
N LEU A 109 -17.50 51.49 -31.49
CA LEU A 109 -16.35 50.58 -31.47
C LEU A 109 -15.52 50.72 -30.18
N LEU A 110 -15.19 51.95 -29.77
CA LEU A 110 -14.47 52.19 -28.52
C LEU A 110 -15.24 51.66 -27.31
N MET A 111 -16.55 51.87 -27.27
CA MET A 111 -17.39 51.40 -26.16
C MET A 111 -17.54 49.88 -26.14
N PHE A 112 -17.55 49.24 -27.31
CA PHE A 112 -17.54 47.79 -27.42
C PHE A 112 -16.22 47.17 -26.92
N GLU A 113 -15.08 47.77 -27.25
CA GLU A 113 -13.77 47.34 -26.72
C GLU A 113 -13.72 47.46 -25.19
N PHE A 114 -14.22 48.57 -24.62
CA PHE A 114 -14.32 48.72 -23.15
C PHE A 114 -15.24 47.67 -22.51
N TYR A 115 -16.36 47.33 -23.15
CA TYR A 115 -17.25 46.28 -22.68
C TYR A 115 -16.57 44.91 -22.67
N GLN A 116 -15.83 44.57 -23.74
CA GLN A 116 -15.09 43.31 -23.82
C GLN A 116 -14.05 43.21 -22.69
N LEU A 117 -13.26 44.27 -22.47
CA LEU A 117 -12.27 44.31 -21.39
C LEU A 117 -12.89 44.08 -20.01
N LEU A 118 -14.03 44.72 -19.74
CA LEU A 118 -14.73 44.57 -18.47
C LEU A 118 -15.32 43.16 -18.31
N TYR A 119 -15.91 42.62 -19.37
CA TYR A 119 -16.46 41.26 -19.37
C TYR A 119 -15.37 40.21 -19.10
N GLU A 120 -14.21 40.32 -19.77
CA GLU A 120 -13.07 39.45 -19.52
C GLU A 120 -12.59 39.55 -18.07
N HIS A 121 -12.50 40.77 -17.53
CA HIS A 121 -12.10 40.99 -16.15
C HIS A 121 -13.05 40.36 -15.13
N ASP A 122 -14.36 40.49 -15.34
CA ASP A 122 -15.36 39.88 -14.46
C ASP A 122 -15.41 38.35 -14.61
N MET A 123 -15.23 37.82 -15.83
CA MET A 123 -15.09 36.38 -16.07
C MET A 123 -13.87 35.81 -15.35
N ASN A 124 -12.72 36.49 -15.44
CA ASN A 124 -11.49 36.10 -14.73
C ASN A 124 -11.69 36.10 -13.20
N ARG A 125 -12.44 37.07 -12.67
CA ARG A 125 -12.79 37.11 -11.23
C ARG A 125 -13.70 35.96 -10.81
N LEU A 126 -14.70 35.62 -11.62
CA LEU A 126 -15.57 34.47 -11.35
C LEU A 126 -14.80 33.14 -11.42
N GLN A 127 -13.90 32.99 -12.39
CA GLN A 127 -13.01 31.84 -12.48
C GLN A 127 -12.09 31.74 -11.26
N ALA A 128 -11.47 32.85 -10.84
CA ALA A 128 -10.66 32.89 -9.63
C ALA A 128 -11.48 32.50 -8.39
N TYR A 129 -12.69 33.04 -8.24
CA TYR A 129 -13.59 32.70 -7.14
C TYR A 129 -13.95 31.22 -7.12
N HIS A 130 -14.26 30.65 -8.29
CA HIS A 130 -14.52 29.23 -8.42
C HIS A 130 -13.30 28.39 -8.04
N ALA A 131 -12.09 28.76 -8.49
CA ALA A 131 -10.85 28.09 -8.13
C ALA A 131 -10.61 28.11 -6.62
N GLU A 132 -10.78 29.26 -5.96
CA GLU A 132 -10.64 29.39 -4.51
C GLU A 132 -11.68 28.56 -3.74
N ARG A 133 -12.93 28.45 -4.26
CA ARG A 133 -13.94 27.55 -3.68
C ARG A 133 -13.62 26.08 -3.84
N THR A 134 -13.14 25.67 -5.01
CA THR A 134 -12.69 24.29 -5.25
C THR A 134 -11.55 23.94 -4.32
N LYS A 135 -10.58 24.84 -4.17
CA LYS A 135 -9.47 24.68 -3.24
C LYS A 135 -9.95 24.53 -1.79
N LEU A 136 -10.90 25.34 -1.35
CA LEU A 136 -11.52 25.18 -0.02
C LEU A 136 -12.17 23.80 0.15
N ALA A 137 -12.91 23.32 -0.84
CA ALA A 137 -13.54 22.00 -0.79
C ALA A 137 -12.51 20.87 -0.71
N VAL A 138 -11.44 20.93 -1.51
CA VAL A 138 -10.33 19.97 -1.45
C VAL A 138 -9.66 19.96 -0.08
N MET A 139 -9.41 21.13 0.52
CA MET A 139 -8.86 21.22 1.88
C MET A 139 -9.80 20.64 2.94
N GLN A 140 -11.12 20.79 2.77
CA GLN A 140 -12.11 20.19 3.67
C GLN A 140 -12.13 18.67 3.57
N THR A 141 -12.04 18.13 2.36
CA THR A 141 -11.92 16.68 2.14
C THR A 141 -10.62 16.15 2.74
N ASP A 142 -9.47 16.78 2.46
CA ASP A 142 -8.18 16.37 3.04
C ASP A 142 -8.22 16.39 4.57
N LYS A 143 -8.88 17.37 5.19
CA LYS A 143 -9.10 17.37 6.64
C LYS A 143 -9.92 16.16 7.10
N GLN A 144 -11.00 15.82 6.40
CA GLN A 144 -11.85 14.68 6.75
C GLN A 144 -11.10 13.36 6.63
N ASP A 145 -10.32 13.20 5.56
CA ASP A 145 -9.50 12.01 5.32
C ASP A 145 -8.45 11.84 6.43
N ARG A 146 -7.80 12.93 6.85
CA ARG A 146 -6.84 12.91 7.97
C ARG A 146 -7.48 12.61 9.32
N LEU A 147 -8.72 13.07 9.55
CA LEU A 147 -9.47 12.71 10.75
C LEU A 147 -9.86 11.23 10.76
N ALA A 148 -10.23 10.67 9.62
CA ALA A 148 -10.48 9.23 9.49
C ALA A 148 -9.20 8.43 9.73
N LEU A 149 -8.09 8.83 9.10
CA LEU A 149 -6.77 8.22 9.35
C LEU A 149 -6.40 8.25 10.84
N LEU A 150 -6.65 9.38 11.53
CA LEU A 150 -6.38 9.50 12.96
C LEU A 150 -7.20 8.49 13.80
N GLN A 151 -8.46 8.26 13.43
CA GLN A 151 -9.30 7.25 14.09
C GLN A 151 -8.75 5.83 13.86
N ASP A 152 -8.32 5.53 12.64
CA ASP A 152 -7.74 4.23 12.30
C ASP A 152 -6.42 3.99 13.03
N LEU A 153 -5.55 5.01 13.11
CA LEU A 153 -4.30 4.94 13.88
C LEU A 153 -4.58 4.62 15.35
N ARG A 154 -5.53 5.33 15.98
CA ARG A 154 -5.91 5.06 17.39
C ARG A 154 -6.45 3.65 17.59
N LYS A 155 -7.29 3.16 16.67
CA LYS A 155 -7.79 1.78 16.74
C LYS A 155 -6.65 0.77 16.63
N LYS A 156 -5.70 0.99 15.72
CA LYS A 156 -4.51 0.14 15.58
C LYS A 156 -3.62 0.20 16.83
N TYR A 157 -3.46 1.38 17.44
CA TYR A 157 -2.75 1.54 18.72
C TYR A 157 -3.36 0.68 19.82
N GLU A 158 -4.68 0.79 20.03
CA GLU A 158 -5.38 0.06 21.08
C GLU A 158 -5.30 -1.45 20.90
N GLN A 159 -5.40 -1.92 19.65
CA GLN A 159 -5.25 -3.34 19.31
C GLN A 159 -3.84 -3.86 19.63
N GLN A 160 -2.80 -3.16 19.16
CA GLN A 160 -1.41 -3.54 19.41
C GLN A 160 -1.04 -3.46 20.90
N LEU A 161 -1.57 -2.47 21.63
CA LEU A 161 -1.36 -2.34 23.07
C LEU A 161 -1.99 -3.52 23.82
N ALA A 162 -3.22 -3.90 23.47
CA ALA A 162 -3.89 -5.05 24.08
C ALA A 162 -3.13 -6.36 23.82
N GLU A 163 -2.64 -6.55 22.59
CA GLU A 163 -1.81 -7.70 22.22
C GLU A 163 -0.49 -7.73 23.01
N MET A 164 0.23 -6.61 23.08
CA MET A 164 1.48 -6.50 23.83
C MET A 164 1.29 -6.85 25.32
N LEU A 165 0.22 -6.37 25.95
CA LEU A 165 -0.09 -6.68 27.35
C LEU A 165 -0.44 -8.16 27.55
N ALA A 166 -1.15 -8.77 26.59
CA ALA A 166 -1.45 -10.20 26.63
C ALA A 166 -0.17 -11.05 26.54
N ILE A 167 0.71 -10.73 25.59
CA ILE A 167 2.01 -11.40 25.41
C ILE A 167 2.87 -11.21 26.65
N GLN A 168 2.91 -10.01 27.23
CA GLN A 168 3.67 -9.73 28.45
C GLN A 168 3.21 -10.62 29.62
N ALA A 169 1.90 -10.73 29.83
CA ALA A 169 1.32 -11.56 30.88
C ALA A 169 1.57 -13.05 30.66
N GLU A 170 1.56 -13.52 29.41
CA GLU A 170 1.87 -14.91 29.07
C GLU A 170 3.35 -15.23 29.27
N LYS A 171 4.23 -14.34 28.81
CA LYS A 171 5.68 -14.45 29.00
C LYS A 171 6.04 -14.54 30.47
N GLU A 172 5.48 -13.69 31.32
CA GLU A 172 5.74 -13.71 32.77
C GLU A 172 5.35 -15.06 33.40
N LYS A 173 4.22 -15.65 32.99
CA LYS A 173 3.82 -17.00 33.42
C LYS A 173 4.78 -18.09 32.93
N ASN A 174 5.35 -17.93 31.73
CA ASN A 174 6.27 -18.90 31.17
C ASN A 174 7.66 -18.81 31.80
N VAL A 175 8.15 -17.59 32.09
CA VAL A 175 9.41 -17.38 32.80
C VAL A 175 9.38 -17.98 34.21
N GLN A 176 8.25 -17.94 34.90
CA GLN A 176 8.09 -18.58 36.23
C GLN A 176 8.21 -20.11 36.20
N LYS A 177 8.11 -20.74 35.02
CA LYS A 177 8.28 -22.19 34.84
C LYS A 177 9.72 -22.59 34.52
N LEU A 178 10.62 -21.63 34.34
CA LEU A 178 12.02 -21.89 34.04
C LEU A 178 12.80 -22.28 35.30
N ASP A 179 13.69 -23.24 35.15
CA ASP A 179 14.64 -23.63 36.19
C ASP A 179 15.82 -22.63 36.30
N ASP A 180 16.22 -22.02 35.18
CA ASP A 180 17.27 -20.98 35.10
C ASP A 180 16.79 -19.72 34.34
N PRO A 181 16.10 -18.79 35.01
CA PRO A 181 15.62 -17.56 34.41
C PRO A 181 16.74 -16.63 33.92
N THR A 182 17.90 -16.63 34.59
CA THR A 182 18.99 -15.68 34.31
C THR A 182 19.67 -15.98 32.99
N ALA A 183 19.84 -17.26 32.63
CA ALA A 183 20.39 -17.62 31.33
C ALA A 183 19.46 -17.18 30.17
N VAL A 184 18.14 -17.33 30.34
CA VAL A 184 17.15 -16.92 29.33
C VAL A 184 17.07 -15.39 29.20
N GLU A 185 17.21 -14.65 30.30
CA GLU A 185 17.29 -13.18 30.28
C GLU A 185 18.46 -12.66 29.43
N ALA A 186 19.65 -13.25 29.56
CA ALA A 186 20.79 -12.85 28.74
C ALA A 186 20.56 -13.13 27.24
N LEU A 187 19.86 -14.23 26.91
CA LEU A 187 19.50 -14.56 25.52
C LEU A 187 18.45 -13.60 24.95
N MET A 188 17.48 -13.19 25.78
CA MET A 188 16.48 -12.17 25.42
C MET A 188 17.18 -10.85 25.03
N ASP A 189 18.06 -10.35 25.90
CA ASP A 189 18.77 -9.09 25.65
C ASP A 189 19.65 -9.17 24.38
N HIS A 190 20.36 -10.29 24.21
CA HIS A 190 21.19 -10.50 23.02
C HIS A 190 20.34 -10.55 21.74
N LEU A 191 19.19 -11.21 21.74
CA LEU A 191 18.30 -11.29 20.58
C LEU A 191 17.81 -9.90 20.15
N ILE A 192 17.43 -9.05 21.09
CA ILE A 192 16.98 -7.68 20.79
C ILE A 192 18.14 -6.83 20.28
N ASP A 193 19.30 -6.88 20.94
CA ASP A 193 20.48 -6.12 20.52
C ASP A 193 20.91 -6.50 19.10
N ASP A 194 20.83 -7.79 18.78
CA ASP A 194 21.20 -8.33 17.49
C ASP A 194 20.22 -7.90 16.39
N TRP A 195 18.92 -7.98 16.68
CA TRP A 195 17.88 -7.48 15.80
C TRP A 195 18.02 -5.98 15.55
N GLU A 196 18.17 -5.15 16.57
CA GLU A 196 18.24 -3.69 16.41
C GLU A 196 19.48 -3.24 15.64
N LYS A 197 20.64 -3.87 15.90
CA LYS A 197 21.92 -3.45 15.31
C LYS A 197 22.20 -4.08 13.95
N ARG A 198 21.78 -5.32 13.74
CA ARG A 198 22.06 -6.07 12.50
C ARG A 198 20.79 -6.40 11.75
N GLY A 199 19.81 -7.03 12.39
CA GLY A 199 18.59 -7.52 11.75
C GLY A 199 17.80 -6.42 11.03
N LEU A 200 17.28 -5.43 11.76
CA LEU A 200 16.43 -4.38 11.21
C LEU A 200 17.11 -3.58 10.07
N PRO A 201 18.36 -3.10 10.19
CA PRO A 201 19.05 -2.44 9.07
C PRO A 201 19.24 -3.35 7.85
N ALA A 202 19.50 -4.64 8.09
CA ALA A 202 19.69 -5.61 7.02
C ALA A 202 18.39 -5.90 6.27
N PHE A 203 17.27 -6.04 6.99
CA PHE A 203 15.93 -6.13 6.41
C PHE A 203 15.60 -4.89 5.58
N GLN A 204 15.82 -3.69 6.13
CA GLN A 204 15.58 -2.44 5.40
C GLN A 204 16.39 -2.35 4.10
N THR A 205 17.63 -2.84 4.12
CA THR A 205 18.50 -2.88 2.93
C THR A 205 18.01 -3.91 1.92
N PHE A 206 17.69 -5.13 2.39
CA PHE A 206 17.19 -6.22 1.55
C PHE A 206 15.88 -5.82 0.85
N PHE A 207 14.88 -5.37 1.61
CA PHE A 207 13.59 -4.94 1.08
C PHE A 207 13.68 -3.71 0.19
N GLY A 208 14.54 -2.75 0.56
CA GLY A 208 14.80 -1.57 -0.27
C GLY A 208 15.39 -1.94 -1.63
N MET A 209 16.32 -2.90 -1.67
CA MET A 209 16.87 -3.39 -2.92
C MET A 209 15.86 -4.21 -3.71
N LEU A 210 15.10 -5.07 -3.03
CA LEU A 210 14.08 -5.89 -3.67
C LEU A 210 13.01 -5.00 -4.33
N ALA A 211 12.47 -4.01 -3.63
CA ALA A 211 11.52 -3.05 -4.19
C ALA A 211 12.05 -2.36 -5.45
N LYS A 212 13.32 -1.92 -5.42
CA LYS A 212 13.96 -1.29 -6.59
C LYS A 212 14.06 -2.23 -7.80
N VAL A 213 14.32 -3.53 -7.56
CA VAL A 213 14.40 -4.54 -8.62
C VAL A 213 13.01 -4.98 -9.08
N MET A 214 12.01 -5.01 -8.19
CA MET A 214 10.63 -5.38 -8.51
C MET A 214 10.01 -4.49 -9.59
N VAL A 215 10.32 -3.18 -9.58
CA VAL A 215 9.92 -2.23 -10.65
C VAL A 215 10.41 -2.66 -12.04
N GLN A 216 11.50 -3.43 -12.12
CA GLN A 216 12.11 -3.88 -13.37
C GLN A 216 11.65 -5.29 -13.80
N VAL A 217 10.88 -6.01 -12.97
CA VAL A 217 10.35 -7.35 -13.30
C VAL A 217 9.57 -7.38 -14.62
N PRO A 218 8.85 -6.32 -15.05
CA PRO A 218 8.28 -6.24 -16.40
C PRO A 218 9.24 -6.56 -17.55
N GLU A 219 10.55 -6.37 -17.38
CA GLU A 219 11.58 -6.76 -18.38
C GLU A 219 11.61 -8.27 -18.64
N LEU A 220 11.11 -9.09 -17.71
CA LEU A 220 10.98 -10.54 -17.90
C LEU A 220 9.84 -10.94 -18.84
N ALA A 221 8.96 -9.99 -19.20
CA ALA A 221 7.85 -10.20 -20.13
C ALA A 221 8.32 -10.17 -21.58
N THR A 222 9.15 -11.13 -21.97
CA THR A 222 9.64 -11.26 -23.34
C THR A 222 8.62 -11.97 -24.25
N PRO A 223 8.60 -11.70 -25.57
CA PRO A 223 7.60 -12.28 -26.49
C PRO A 223 7.56 -13.82 -26.50
N ASP A 224 8.70 -14.48 -26.28
CA ASP A 224 8.82 -15.93 -26.20
C ASP A 224 8.16 -16.55 -24.95
N ARG A 225 7.93 -15.75 -23.91
CA ARG A 225 7.26 -16.15 -22.67
C ARG A 225 5.77 -15.84 -22.67
N ILE A 226 5.27 -15.19 -23.71
CA ILE A 226 3.86 -14.82 -23.88
C ILE A 226 3.20 -15.82 -24.82
N GLN A 227 2.28 -16.61 -24.28
CA GLN A 227 1.45 -17.52 -25.06
C GLN A 227 0.12 -16.85 -25.38
N SER A 228 -0.25 -16.81 -26.66
CA SER A 228 -1.51 -16.20 -27.11
C SER A 228 -2.61 -17.25 -27.20
N ASP A 229 -3.71 -17.03 -26.50
CA ASP A 229 -4.95 -17.80 -26.64
C ASP A 229 -5.99 -16.94 -27.38
N GLY A 230 -5.84 -16.88 -28.69
CA GLY A 230 -6.61 -15.99 -29.57
C GLY A 230 -6.03 -14.58 -29.71
N PHE A 231 -6.88 -13.62 -30.05
CA PHE A 231 -6.46 -12.23 -30.37
C PHE A 231 -6.30 -11.31 -29.17
N PHE A 232 -6.98 -11.61 -28.05
CA PHE A 232 -7.09 -10.69 -26.92
C PHE A 232 -6.60 -11.27 -25.59
N ASN A 233 -6.50 -12.60 -25.48
CA ASN A 233 -6.08 -13.24 -24.24
C ASN A 233 -4.66 -13.79 -24.44
N HIS A 234 -3.80 -13.46 -23.48
CA HIS A 234 -2.42 -13.90 -23.46
C HIS A 234 -2.07 -14.40 -22.07
N THR A 235 -1.16 -15.35 -21.99
CA THR A 235 -0.60 -15.83 -20.72
C THR A 235 0.89 -15.57 -20.71
N LEU A 236 1.35 -14.72 -19.80
CA LEU A 236 2.78 -14.56 -19.52
C LEU A 236 3.18 -15.61 -18.49
N THR A 237 4.19 -16.43 -18.82
CA THR A 237 4.74 -17.43 -17.89
C THR A 237 6.19 -17.09 -17.57
N ILE A 238 6.49 -16.89 -16.29
CA ILE A 238 7.85 -16.66 -15.78
C ILE A 238 8.22 -17.85 -14.92
N LYS A 239 9.28 -18.57 -15.30
CA LYS A 239 9.82 -19.67 -14.50
C LYS A 239 10.55 -19.14 -13.28
N GLN A 240 10.49 -19.87 -12.18
CA GLN A 240 11.22 -19.59 -10.95
C GLN A 240 12.73 -19.46 -11.21
N SER A 241 13.31 -20.33 -12.04
CA SER A 241 14.73 -20.27 -12.41
C SER A 241 15.10 -18.94 -13.06
N ASP A 242 14.25 -18.47 -13.96
CA ASP A 242 14.46 -17.24 -14.73
C ASP A 242 14.29 -16.02 -13.84
N PHE A 243 13.32 -16.07 -12.92
CA PHE A 243 13.10 -15.03 -11.92
C PHE A 243 14.30 -14.91 -10.96
N ASN A 244 14.80 -16.01 -10.42
CA ASN A 244 15.99 -16.01 -9.57
C ASN A 244 17.22 -15.50 -10.33
N GLN A 245 17.44 -15.98 -11.57
CA GLN A 245 18.55 -15.52 -12.39
C GLN A 245 18.48 -14.01 -12.66
N PHE A 246 17.29 -13.48 -12.94
CA PHE A 246 17.08 -12.05 -13.11
C PHE A 246 17.45 -11.26 -11.86
N LEU A 247 16.96 -11.66 -10.69
CA LEU A 247 17.28 -10.99 -9.44
C LEU A 247 18.80 -11.00 -9.19
N MET A 248 19.46 -12.15 -9.35
CA MET A 248 20.91 -12.30 -9.18
C MET A 248 21.74 -11.46 -10.17
N GLN A 249 21.21 -11.19 -11.38
CA GLN A 249 21.86 -10.32 -12.36
C GLN A 249 21.70 -8.83 -12.02
N LYS A 250 20.59 -8.46 -11.36
CA LYS A 250 20.30 -7.08 -10.99
C LYS A 250 21.08 -6.64 -9.75
N ASP A 251 21.26 -7.53 -8.77
CA ASP A 251 22.05 -7.26 -7.59
C ASP A 251 22.68 -8.53 -7.01
N GLU A 252 23.93 -8.42 -6.54
CA GLU A 252 24.66 -9.55 -5.96
C GLU A 252 24.08 -10.03 -4.63
N LEU A 253 23.34 -9.16 -3.93
CA LEU A 253 22.65 -9.47 -2.68
C LEU A 253 21.71 -10.68 -2.81
N PHE A 254 21.11 -10.89 -3.98
CA PHE A 254 20.20 -12.01 -4.21
C PHE A 254 20.88 -13.35 -4.53
N LYS A 255 22.21 -13.41 -4.64
CA LYS A 255 22.95 -14.66 -4.91
C LYS A 255 22.80 -15.69 -3.80
N GLN A 256 22.57 -15.23 -2.56
CA GLN A 256 22.39 -16.07 -1.38
C GLN A 256 20.91 -16.22 -0.98
N SER A 257 20.01 -15.80 -1.86
CA SER A 257 18.56 -15.92 -1.67
C SER A 257 17.95 -16.82 -2.74
N ARG A 258 16.91 -17.55 -2.36
CA ARG A 258 16.11 -18.40 -3.23
C ARG A 258 14.66 -17.96 -3.15
N PHE A 259 14.10 -17.62 -4.30
CA PHE A 259 12.70 -17.27 -4.47
C PHE A 259 11.97 -18.49 -5.03
N SER A 260 10.94 -18.97 -4.34
CA SER A 260 10.15 -20.13 -4.71
C SER A 260 8.68 -19.76 -4.96
N PHE A 261 8.07 -20.37 -5.97
CA PHE A 261 6.67 -20.19 -6.35
C PHE A 261 5.86 -21.45 -6.05
N GLU A 262 5.20 -21.46 -4.89
CA GLU A 262 4.51 -22.65 -4.37
C GLU A 262 3.16 -22.26 -3.74
N ASP A 263 2.11 -23.03 -3.99
CA ASP A 263 0.78 -22.86 -3.38
C ASP A 263 0.21 -21.42 -3.42
N ASN A 264 0.40 -20.75 -4.56
CA ASN A 264 0.03 -19.36 -4.80
C ASN A 264 0.75 -18.34 -3.88
N LYS A 265 1.89 -18.74 -3.33
CA LYS A 265 2.76 -17.92 -2.49
C LYS A 265 4.13 -17.74 -3.14
N LEU A 266 4.72 -16.58 -2.86
CA LEU A 266 6.13 -16.32 -3.04
C LEU A 266 6.81 -16.59 -1.70
N ILE A 267 7.72 -17.57 -1.68
CA ILE A 267 8.55 -17.87 -0.52
C ILE A 267 9.97 -17.41 -0.86
N VAL A 268 10.56 -16.59 -0.01
CA VAL A 268 11.96 -16.17 -0.14
C VAL A 268 12.71 -16.68 1.07
N GLU A 269 13.78 -17.43 0.83
CA GLU A 269 14.66 -17.94 1.87
C GLU A 269 16.09 -17.60 1.49
N GLY A 270 16.88 -17.11 2.43
CA GLY A 270 18.27 -16.80 2.14
C GLY A 270 19.06 -16.44 3.37
N THR A 271 20.36 -16.28 3.15
CA THR A 271 21.25 -15.71 4.15
C THR A 271 21.72 -14.35 3.70
N TYR A 272 21.72 -13.39 4.62
CA TYR A 272 22.18 -12.03 4.37
C TYR A 272 22.91 -11.51 5.60
N ASP A 273 24.15 -11.05 5.45
CA ASP A 273 24.99 -10.61 6.58
C ASP A 273 25.02 -11.59 7.78
N HIS A 274 25.13 -12.90 7.47
CA HIS A 274 25.15 -14.00 8.45
C HIS A 274 23.84 -14.22 9.23
N MET A 275 22.73 -13.61 8.80
CA MET A 275 21.39 -13.91 9.32
C MET A 275 20.57 -14.71 8.32
N GLU A 276 19.67 -15.54 8.81
CA GLU A 276 18.66 -16.23 8.02
C GLU A 276 17.41 -15.36 7.90
N LEU A 277 17.01 -15.10 6.66
CA LEU A 277 15.80 -14.37 6.32
C LEU A 277 14.84 -15.32 5.63
N ARG A 278 13.59 -15.33 6.10
CA ARG A 278 12.49 -16.00 5.39
C ARG A 278 11.29 -15.07 5.27
N LEU A 279 10.80 -14.92 4.05
CA LEU A 279 9.61 -14.14 3.70
C LEU A 279 8.60 -15.06 3.04
N VAL A 280 7.33 -14.93 3.42
CA VAL A 280 6.22 -15.58 2.74
C VAL A 280 5.18 -14.52 2.41
N GLY A 281 4.73 -14.47 1.17
CA GLY A 281 3.68 -13.55 0.76
C GLY A 281 2.93 -14.00 -0.48
N SER A 282 1.93 -13.23 -0.87
CA SER A 282 1.08 -13.51 -2.03
C SER A 282 0.76 -12.24 -2.79
N TYR A 283 0.52 -12.36 -4.08
CA TYR A 283 0.03 -11.25 -4.89
C TYR A 283 -1.50 -11.20 -4.90
N GLU A 284 -2.03 -10.00 -4.73
CA GLU A 284 -3.45 -9.69 -4.86
C GLU A 284 -3.68 -8.74 -6.02
N LEU A 285 -4.72 -9.01 -6.81
CA LEU A 285 -5.17 -8.15 -7.90
C LEU A 285 -6.03 -7.02 -7.34
N VAL A 286 -5.40 -5.89 -7.02
CA VAL A 286 -6.07 -4.69 -6.51
C VAL A 286 -6.73 -3.92 -7.65
N SER A 287 -6.10 -3.89 -8.82
CA SER A 287 -6.65 -3.30 -10.03
C SER A 287 -6.17 -4.07 -11.27
N PRO A 288 -6.82 -3.93 -12.44
CA PRO A 288 -6.36 -4.55 -13.67
C PRO A 288 -4.92 -4.15 -14.09
N THR A 289 -4.37 -3.07 -13.52
CA THR A 289 -3.02 -2.55 -13.83
C THR A 289 -2.04 -2.67 -12.68
N GLN A 290 -2.47 -3.17 -11.51
CA GLN A 290 -1.64 -3.26 -10.32
C GLN A 290 -1.89 -4.56 -9.56
N LEU A 291 -0.82 -5.34 -9.42
CA LEU A 291 -0.74 -6.47 -8.53
C LEU A 291 0.01 -6.03 -7.27
N LYS A 292 -0.69 -5.97 -6.13
CA LYS A 292 -0.06 -5.64 -4.85
C LYS A 292 0.49 -6.91 -4.23
N PHE A 293 1.69 -6.83 -3.67
CA PHE A 293 2.25 -7.92 -2.89
C PHE A 293 1.91 -7.73 -1.40
N HIS A 294 1.41 -8.80 -0.79
CA HIS A 294 1.08 -8.85 0.63
C HIS A 294 2.01 -9.81 1.35
N ILE A 295 2.65 -9.33 2.41
CA ILE A 295 3.54 -10.16 3.22
C ILE A 295 2.68 -10.85 4.28
N SER A 296 2.69 -12.18 4.27
CA SER A 296 1.95 -13.00 5.24
C SER A 296 2.80 -13.34 6.46
N GLU A 297 4.07 -13.68 6.24
CA GLU A 297 4.98 -14.08 7.31
C GLU A 297 6.39 -13.57 7.01
N LEU A 298 7.10 -13.20 8.07
CA LEU A 298 8.47 -12.74 7.99
C LEU A 298 9.24 -13.25 9.19
N TYR A 299 10.42 -13.83 8.95
CA TYR A 299 11.23 -14.46 9.98
C TYR A 299 12.66 -13.93 9.96
N PHE A 300 13.21 -13.70 11.15
CA PHE A 300 14.59 -13.33 11.41
C PHE A 300 15.22 -14.42 12.29
N ASP A 301 16.23 -15.14 11.78
CA ASP A 301 16.93 -16.22 12.49
C ASP A 301 15.97 -17.24 13.14
N GLY A 302 14.89 -17.56 12.42
CA GLY A 302 13.85 -18.49 12.87
C GLY A 302 12.79 -17.89 13.80
N PHE A 303 12.92 -16.64 14.22
CA PHE A 303 11.90 -15.92 14.99
C PHE A 303 10.92 -15.21 14.07
N ALA A 304 9.63 -15.43 14.29
CA ALA A 304 8.58 -14.76 13.55
C ALA A 304 8.47 -13.30 13.98
N LEU A 305 8.42 -12.38 13.03
CA LEU A 305 8.14 -10.97 13.29
C LEU A 305 6.64 -10.77 13.53
N PRO A 306 6.24 -9.88 14.46
CA PRO A 306 4.83 -9.56 14.64
C PRO A 306 4.22 -8.96 13.37
N GLN A 307 2.92 -9.15 13.19
CA GLN A 307 2.17 -8.56 12.08
C GLN A 307 2.36 -7.04 12.00
N ALA A 308 2.51 -6.35 13.14
CA ALA A 308 2.79 -4.92 13.19
C ALA A 308 4.07 -4.53 12.43
N THR A 309 5.14 -5.31 12.58
CA THR A 309 6.41 -5.10 11.86
C THR A 309 6.30 -5.52 10.40
N VAL A 310 5.56 -6.59 10.11
CA VAL A 310 5.27 -7.01 8.73
C VAL A 310 4.55 -5.90 7.96
N ASP A 311 3.49 -5.33 8.55
CA ASP A 311 2.73 -4.21 7.98
C ASP A 311 3.62 -2.98 7.77
N GLU A 312 4.54 -2.69 8.70
CA GLU A 312 5.51 -1.59 8.56
C GLU A 312 6.38 -1.78 7.33
N MET A 313 6.91 -2.99 7.13
CA MET A 313 7.75 -3.31 5.97
C MET A 313 6.95 -3.27 4.66
N GLU A 314 5.72 -3.80 4.64
CA GLU A 314 4.84 -3.72 3.46
C GLU A 314 4.49 -2.27 3.11
N LYS A 315 4.26 -1.41 4.11
CA LYS A 315 3.99 0.02 3.90
C LYS A 315 5.23 0.77 3.40
N ALA A 316 6.41 0.40 3.86
CA ALA A 316 7.66 1.07 3.52
C ALA A 316 8.21 0.67 2.14
N TYR A 317 7.96 -0.56 1.70
CA TYR A 317 8.59 -1.13 0.51
C TYR A 317 7.55 -1.70 -0.45
N ASP A 318 7.43 -1.08 -1.63
CA ASP A 318 6.55 -1.54 -2.67
C ASP A 318 7.15 -2.72 -3.43
N LEU A 319 6.66 -3.92 -3.12
CA LEU A 319 7.01 -5.16 -3.81
C LEU A 319 5.97 -5.54 -4.89
N GLY A 320 5.11 -4.59 -5.27
CA GLY A 320 4.09 -4.78 -6.28
C GLY A 320 4.65 -5.01 -7.69
N PHE A 321 3.78 -5.54 -8.54
CA PHE A 321 4.04 -5.72 -9.96
C PHE A 321 3.09 -4.85 -10.79
N TYR A 322 3.65 -4.14 -11.76
CA TYR A 322 2.96 -3.13 -12.58
C TYR A 322 2.94 -3.53 -14.06
N PRO A 323 1.96 -4.35 -14.49
CA PRO A 323 1.82 -4.80 -15.87
C PRO A 323 1.75 -3.69 -16.92
N GLU A 324 1.27 -2.50 -16.54
CA GLU A 324 1.19 -1.33 -17.40
C GLU A 324 2.57 -0.88 -17.95
N LEU A 325 3.65 -1.22 -17.23
CA LEU A 325 5.03 -0.97 -17.67
C LEU A 325 5.45 -1.87 -18.84
N ILE A 326 4.77 -3.02 -19.04
CA ILE A 326 4.96 -3.86 -20.24
C ILE A 326 4.26 -3.20 -21.42
N SER A 327 2.97 -2.84 -21.24
CA SER A 327 2.19 -2.10 -22.22
C SER A 327 0.97 -1.47 -21.55
N PRO A 328 0.61 -0.21 -21.86
CA PRO A 328 -0.53 0.47 -21.25
C PRO A 328 -1.89 -0.16 -21.60
N ASN A 329 -1.92 -1.05 -22.60
CA ASN A 329 -3.14 -1.72 -23.08
C ASN A 329 -3.36 -3.10 -22.44
N ILE A 330 -2.48 -3.53 -21.54
CA ILE A 330 -2.57 -4.84 -20.88
C ILE A 330 -3.35 -4.70 -19.57
N GLN A 331 -4.28 -5.62 -19.35
CA GLN A 331 -5.01 -5.79 -18.10
C GLN A 331 -4.79 -7.20 -17.55
N VAL A 332 -4.48 -7.33 -16.27
CA VAL A 332 -4.40 -8.63 -15.59
C VAL A 332 -5.80 -9.08 -15.21
N GLN A 333 -6.13 -10.32 -15.56
CA GLN A 333 -7.36 -11.00 -15.14
C GLN A 333 -7.12 -11.96 -13.97
N GLY A 334 -5.91 -12.48 -13.85
CA GLY A 334 -5.56 -13.46 -12.84
C GLY A 334 -4.07 -13.67 -12.73
N ILE A 335 -3.65 -14.12 -11.55
CA ILE A 335 -2.29 -14.51 -11.23
C ILE A 335 -2.31 -15.88 -10.56
N SER A 336 -1.33 -16.72 -10.88
CA SER A 336 -1.08 -17.97 -10.16
C SER A 336 0.41 -18.22 -9.98
N LEU A 337 0.83 -18.59 -8.78
CA LEU A 337 2.21 -19.01 -8.47
C LEU A 337 2.19 -20.49 -8.10
N GLN A 338 2.42 -21.38 -9.06
CA GLN A 338 2.35 -22.83 -8.84
C GLN A 338 3.31 -23.56 -9.78
N ASN A 339 3.77 -24.74 -9.35
CA ASN A 339 4.65 -25.59 -10.14
C ASN A 339 5.92 -24.86 -10.62
N GLU A 340 6.54 -24.07 -9.74
CA GLU A 340 7.75 -23.28 -10.06
C GLU A 340 7.52 -22.24 -11.17
N GLU A 341 6.27 -21.85 -11.43
CA GLU A 341 5.89 -20.89 -12.47
C GLU A 341 4.97 -19.80 -11.92
N LEU A 342 5.28 -18.55 -12.27
CA LEU A 342 4.38 -17.42 -12.14
C LEU A 342 3.65 -17.24 -13.47
N LYS A 343 2.33 -17.35 -13.45
CA LYS A 343 1.47 -17.16 -14.63
C LYS A 343 0.58 -15.94 -14.44
N LEU A 344 0.62 -15.03 -15.40
CA LEU A 344 -0.28 -13.89 -15.49
C LEU A 344 -1.21 -14.07 -16.68
N GLN A 345 -2.51 -14.05 -16.40
CA GLN A 345 -3.55 -14.01 -17.43
C GLN A 345 -3.76 -12.56 -17.82
N LEU A 346 -3.43 -12.25 -19.06
CA LEU A 346 -3.42 -10.90 -19.62
C LEU A 346 -4.51 -10.75 -20.67
N LYS A 347 -5.19 -9.61 -20.64
CA LYS A 347 -6.14 -9.18 -21.68
C LYS A 347 -5.61 -7.93 -22.35
N LEU A 348 -5.51 -7.95 -23.67
CA LEU A 348 -5.28 -6.74 -24.45
C LEU A 348 -6.59 -5.99 -24.63
N ASN A 349 -6.63 -4.74 -24.17
CA ASN A 349 -7.61 -3.78 -24.62
C ASN A 349 -7.03 -3.03 -25.82
N LEU A 350 -7.63 -3.21 -26.99
CA LEU A 350 -7.34 -2.32 -28.11
C LEU A 350 -7.88 -0.93 -27.77
N PRO A 351 -7.08 0.15 -27.92
CA PRO A 351 -7.61 1.50 -27.87
C PRO A 351 -8.47 1.71 -29.11
N PHE A 352 -9.76 1.39 -29.04
CA PHE A 352 -10.72 1.75 -30.08
C PHE A 352 -11.02 3.25 -29.99
N GLY A 353 -10.11 4.05 -30.56
CA GLY A 353 -10.32 5.44 -30.93
C GLY A 353 -10.35 5.58 -32.45
N PHE A 354 -11.34 4.99 -33.12
CA PHE A 354 -11.65 5.40 -34.49
C PHE A 354 -12.33 6.77 -34.45
N GLY A 355 -11.53 7.83 -34.64
CA GLY A 355 -11.95 9.11 -35.21
C GLY A 355 -12.78 10.04 -34.30
N LYS A 356 -12.18 11.17 -33.95
CA LYS A 356 -12.75 12.46 -34.37
C LYS A 356 -11.64 13.28 -35.04
N LYS A 357 -11.91 13.64 -36.29
CA LYS A 357 -11.21 14.70 -37.03
C LYS A 357 -11.41 16.03 -36.32
#